data_AF-A0A6A9T511-F1
#
_entry.id   AF-A0A6A9T511-F1
#
_cell.length_a   1.000
_cell.length_b   1.000
_cell.length_c   1.000
_cell.angle_alpha   90.00
_cell.angle_beta   90.00
_cell.angle_gamma   90.00
#
_symmetry.space_group_name_H-M   'P 1'
#
loop_
_entity.id
_entity.type
_entity.pdbx_description
1 polymer ?
#
loop_
_entity_poly.entity_id
_entity_poly.type
_entity_poly.pdbx_seq_one_letter_code
_entity_poly.pdbx_strand_id
1 'polypeptide(L)'
;MAPERPNTERQSNCRDDATDTEIDPDWVWRRLHRRSARIERREVEEALSKLEACGDLTDEQRRTVRQLGDSLAWRLTLAPELALKRSSRDEQTTVCTVARLFDLSPEIRFDSDCE
;
A
#
# COMPACT_ATOMS: atom_id res chain seq x y z
N MET A 1 -21.43 64.55 0.11
CA MET A 1 -20.48 63.68 -0.61
C MET A 1 -19.54 63.07 0.42
N ALA A 2 -19.82 61.85 0.86
CA ALA A 2 -18.95 61.04 1.70
C ALA A 2 -18.40 59.91 0.81
N PRO A 3 -17.11 59.50 0.93
CA PRO A 3 -16.59 58.41 0.14
C PRO A 3 -17.10 57.08 0.68
N GLU A 4 -17.75 56.33 -0.20
CA GLU A 4 -18.23 54.98 0.03
C GLU A 4 -17.06 54.02 0.27
N ARG A 5 -17.13 53.26 1.37
CA ARG A 5 -16.32 52.04 1.53
C ARG A 5 -17.11 50.87 0.96
N PRO A 6 -16.60 50.11 -0.03
CA PRO A 6 -17.08 48.77 -0.23
C PRO A 6 -16.24 47.83 0.64
N ASN A 7 -16.81 47.50 1.80
CA ASN A 7 -16.48 46.29 2.54
C ASN A 7 -17.53 45.25 2.13
N THR A 8 -17.20 44.32 1.24
CA THR A 8 -17.95 43.08 1.12
C THR A 8 -17.06 42.00 0.50
N GLU A 9 -17.10 40.84 1.13
CA GLU A 9 -16.63 39.55 0.66
C GLU A 9 -15.11 39.32 0.70
N ARG A 10 -14.63 39.13 1.93
CA ARG A 10 -13.79 37.95 2.18
C ARG A 10 -14.55 36.73 1.66
N GLN A 11 -14.35 36.38 0.39
CA GLN A 11 -14.65 35.04 -0.08
C GLN A 11 -13.66 34.13 0.63
N SER A 12 -14.11 33.65 1.78
CA SER A 12 -13.68 32.42 2.42
C SER A 12 -13.61 31.37 1.33
N ASN A 13 -12.41 31.18 0.77
CA ASN A 13 -12.15 30.07 -0.11
C ASN A 13 -12.04 28.83 0.78
N CYS A 14 -13.21 28.38 1.26
CA CYS A 14 -13.41 27.01 1.72
C CYS A 14 -13.35 26.11 0.46
N ARG A 15 -12.14 25.88 -0.01
CA ARG A 15 -11.72 24.90 -1.02
C ARG A 15 -10.30 24.54 -0.59
N ASP A 16 -9.95 23.36 -0.09
CA ASP A 16 -10.51 22.04 -0.23
C ASP A 16 -10.29 21.30 1.10
N ASP A 17 -11.38 20.88 1.75
CA ASP A 17 -11.32 19.86 2.82
C ASP A 17 -11.32 18.47 2.15
N ALA A 18 -10.30 18.21 1.33
CA ALA A 18 -10.11 16.95 0.66
C ALA A 18 -8.81 16.34 1.18
N THR A 19 -8.85 15.83 2.41
CA THR A 19 -7.83 14.95 3.04
C THR A 19 -6.56 14.80 2.20
N ASP A 20 -5.69 15.81 2.23
CA ASP A 20 -4.36 15.78 1.62
C ASP A 20 -3.44 14.96 2.54
N THR A 21 -3.82 13.70 2.73
CA THR A 21 -2.95 12.74 3.41
C THR A 21 -2.04 12.19 2.34
N GLU A 22 -0.98 12.95 2.06
CA GLU A 22 0.12 12.53 1.22
C GLU A 22 0.68 11.20 1.77
N ILE A 23 0.40 10.10 1.09
CA ILE A 23 0.87 8.77 1.50
C ILE A 23 2.29 8.60 0.99
N ASP A 24 3.23 8.37 1.91
CA ASP A 24 4.63 8.07 1.58
C ASP A 24 4.74 6.78 0.71
N PRO A 25 5.28 6.86 -0.53
CA PRO A 25 5.51 5.70 -1.39
C PRO A 25 6.36 4.61 -0.71
N ASP A 26 7.38 5.00 0.06
CA ASP A 26 8.26 4.06 0.73
C ASP A 26 7.55 3.31 1.85
N TRP A 27 6.60 3.96 2.53
CA TRP A 27 5.76 3.31 3.53
C TRP A 27 4.87 2.24 2.91
N VAL A 28 4.25 2.53 1.76
CA VAL A 28 3.43 1.55 1.02
C VAL A 28 4.30 0.39 0.55
N TRP A 29 5.49 0.66 0.00
CA TRP A 29 6.43 -0.38 -0.43
C TRP A 29 6.81 -1.32 0.73
N ARG A 30 7.21 -0.75 1.88
CA ARG A 30 7.55 -1.54 3.07
C ARG A 30 6.37 -2.41 3.54
N ARG A 31 5.15 -1.88 3.47
CA ARG A 31 3.95 -2.61 3.90
C ARG A 31 3.57 -3.71 2.93
N LEU A 32 3.68 -3.46 1.62
CA LEU A 32 3.52 -4.45 0.57
C LEU A 32 4.51 -5.61 0.75
N HIS A 33 5.80 -5.31 0.88
CA HIS A 33 6.85 -6.32 1.00
C HIS A 33 6.66 -7.18 2.26
N ARG A 34 6.34 -6.56 3.42
CA ARG A 34 6.05 -7.32 4.65
C ARG A 34 4.82 -8.21 4.50
N ARG A 35 3.75 -7.71 3.86
CA ARG A 35 2.53 -8.49 3.64
C ARG A 35 2.79 -9.66 2.69
N SER A 36 3.50 -9.41 1.59
CA SER A 36 3.88 -10.44 0.61
C SER A 36 4.67 -11.57 1.28
N ALA A 37 5.75 -11.23 2.01
CA ALA A 37 6.57 -12.22 2.71
C ALA A 37 5.78 -13.03 3.76
N ARG A 38 4.78 -12.42 4.41
CA ARG A 38 3.90 -13.14 5.35
C ARG A 38 2.99 -14.13 4.63
N ILE A 39 2.42 -13.73 3.49
CA ILE A 39 1.57 -14.59 2.67
C ILE A 39 2.41 -15.74 2.12
N GLU A 40 3.54 -15.44 1.49
CA GLU A 40 4.46 -16.44 0.94
C GLU A 40 4.80 -17.52 1.97
N ARG A 41 5.24 -17.11 3.18
CA ARG A 41 5.58 -18.05 4.24
C ARG A 41 4.39 -18.95 4.60
N ARG A 42 3.21 -18.37 4.82
CA ARG A 42 2.00 -19.12 5.18
C ARG A 42 1.63 -20.13 4.08
N GLU A 43 1.61 -19.70 2.83
CA GLU A 43 1.20 -20.55 1.70
C GLU A 43 2.23 -21.65 1.43
N VAL A 44 3.53 -21.36 1.56
CA VAL A 44 4.60 -22.36 1.45
C VAL A 44 4.50 -23.39 2.56
N GLU A 45 4.30 -22.97 3.81
CA GLU A 45 4.09 -23.88 4.95
C GLU A 45 2.85 -24.75 4.75
N GLU A 46 1.74 -24.16 4.29
CA GLU A 46 0.51 -24.90 3.99
C GLU A 46 0.70 -25.89 2.83
N ALA A 47 1.40 -25.49 1.77
CA ALA A 47 1.71 -26.37 0.64
C ALA A 47 2.59 -27.55 1.06
N LEU A 48 3.65 -27.29 1.84
CA LEU A 48 4.52 -28.34 2.37
C LEU A 48 3.73 -29.31 3.25
N SER A 49 2.89 -28.81 4.16
CA SER A 49 2.05 -29.65 5.01
C SER A 49 1.11 -30.55 4.21
N LYS A 50 0.47 -30.01 3.17
CA LYS A 50 -0.41 -30.80 2.29
C LYS A 50 0.34 -31.86 1.50
N LEU A 51 1.54 -31.54 1.01
CA LEU A 51 2.37 -32.47 0.26
C LEU A 51 2.91 -33.59 1.14
N GLU A 52 3.34 -33.27 2.37
CA GLU A 52 3.81 -34.24 3.36
C GLU A 52 2.70 -35.21 3.80
N ALA A 53 1.44 -34.78 3.81
CA ALA A 53 0.30 -35.66 4.06
C ALA A 53 0.10 -36.71 2.94
N CYS A 54 0.63 -36.49 1.74
CA CYS A 54 0.58 -37.44 0.63
C CYS A 54 1.81 -38.35 0.55
N GLY A 55 2.82 -38.14 1.39
CA GLY A 55 4.06 -38.91 1.44
C GLY A 55 5.25 -38.06 1.86
N ASP A 56 6.36 -38.72 2.19
CA ASP A 56 7.56 -38.03 2.64
C ASP A 56 8.14 -37.14 1.52
N LEU A 57 8.45 -35.89 1.87
CA LEU A 57 9.23 -35.00 1.02
C LEU A 57 10.72 -35.14 1.34
N THR A 58 11.54 -35.07 0.30
CA THR A 58 12.98 -34.86 0.44
C THR A 58 13.28 -33.38 0.68
N ASP A 59 14.47 -33.08 1.22
CA ASP A 59 14.89 -31.69 1.44
C ASP A 59 14.96 -30.89 0.14
N GLU A 60 15.31 -31.53 -0.97
CA GLU A 60 15.36 -30.89 -2.29
C GLU A 60 13.96 -30.53 -2.82
N GLN A 61 12.97 -31.40 -2.59
CA GLN A 61 11.57 -31.10 -2.92
C GLN A 61 11.05 -29.93 -2.07
N ARG A 62 11.33 -29.94 -0.75
CA ARG A 62 10.97 -28.82 0.13
C ARG A 62 11.61 -27.52 -0.32
N ARG A 63 12.89 -27.56 -0.74
CA ARG A 63 13.62 -26.42 -1.28
C ARG A 63 12.98 -25.90 -2.56
N THR A 64 12.60 -26.79 -3.47
CA THR A 64 11.94 -26.43 -4.73
C THR A 64 10.61 -25.70 -4.48
N VAL A 65 9.79 -26.17 -3.53
CA VAL A 65 8.54 -25.50 -3.17
C VAL A 65 8.79 -24.10 -2.59
N ARG A 66 9.82 -23.94 -1.73
CA ARG A 66 10.22 -22.63 -1.20
C ARG A 66 10.67 -21.67 -2.31
N GLN A 67 11.49 -22.15 -3.25
CA GLN A 67 11.94 -21.36 -4.40
C GLN A 67 10.79 -20.96 -5.32
N LEU A 68 9.80 -21.83 -5.49
CA LEU A 68 8.58 -21.50 -6.24
C LEU A 68 7.80 -20.39 -5.52
N GLY A 69 7.64 -20.48 -4.19
CA GLY A 69 7.01 -19.45 -3.37
C GLY A 69 7.67 -18.08 -3.56
N ASP A 70 8.98 -18.02 -3.37
CA ASP A 70 9.81 -16.82 -3.55
C ASP A 70 9.66 -16.24 -4.96
N SER A 71 9.74 -17.09 -5.99
CA SER A 71 9.59 -16.67 -7.39
C SER A 71 8.21 -16.10 -7.69
N LEU A 72 7.15 -16.67 -7.11
CA LEU A 72 5.78 -16.16 -7.27
C LEU A 72 5.59 -14.83 -6.56
N ALA A 73 6.08 -14.71 -5.32
CA ALA A 73 6.03 -13.47 -4.56
C ALA A 73 6.74 -12.34 -5.32
N TRP A 74 7.98 -12.60 -5.77
CA TRP A 74 8.77 -11.64 -6.56
C TRP A 74 8.04 -11.21 -7.84
N ARG A 75 7.50 -12.16 -8.62
CA ARG A 75 6.79 -11.83 -9.88
C ARG A 75 5.54 -10.99 -9.66
N LEU A 76 4.81 -11.25 -8.57
CA LEU A 76 3.57 -10.54 -8.27
C LEU A 76 3.81 -9.14 -7.70
N THR A 77 4.91 -8.92 -6.96
CA THR A 77 5.22 -7.60 -6.40
C THR A 77 6.06 -6.72 -7.33
N LEU A 78 6.76 -7.28 -8.32
CA LEU A 78 7.64 -6.50 -9.19
C LEU A 78 6.97 -5.29 -9.84
N ALA A 79 5.79 -5.49 -10.44
CA ALA A 79 5.07 -4.42 -11.13
C ALA A 79 4.64 -3.28 -10.17
N PRO A 80 3.95 -3.53 -9.04
CA PRO A 80 3.59 -2.47 -8.10
C PRO A 80 4.82 -1.81 -7.44
N GLU A 81 5.90 -2.54 -7.19
CA GLU A 81 7.14 -1.95 -6.67
C GLU A 81 7.77 -0.95 -7.65
N LEU A 82 7.81 -1.30 -8.95
CA LEU A 82 8.29 -0.38 -9.99
C LEU A 82 7.40 0.84 -10.13
N ALA A 83 6.07 0.68 -9.99
CA ALA A 83 5.14 1.79 -10.00
C ALA A 83 5.41 2.77 -8.85
N LEU A 84 5.60 2.25 -7.62
CA LEU A 84 5.92 3.06 -6.44
C LEU A 84 7.29 3.74 -6.54
N LYS A 85 8.29 3.06 -7.11
CA LYS A 85 9.63 3.63 -7.30
C LYS A 85 9.66 4.75 -8.33
N ARG A 86 8.78 4.68 -9.34
CA ARG A 86 8.66 5.70 -10.39
C ARG A 86 7.82 6.89 -9.93
N SER A 87 6.85 6.68 -9.04
CA SER A 87 6.04 7.77 -8.52
C SER A 87 6.90 8.70 -7.68
N SER A 88 6.90 9.99 -8.05
CA SER A 88 7.33 11.05 -7.16
C SER A 88 6.27 11.26 -6.07
N ARG A 89 6.61 12.08 -5.07
CA ARG A 89 5.68 12.50 -4.02
C ARG A 89 4.40 13.13 -4.59
N ASP A 90 4.53 13.86 -5.71
CA ASP A 90 3.43 14.53 -6.40
C ASP A 90 2.49 13.55 -7.15
N GLU A 91 2.91 12.30 -7.39
CA GLU A 91 2.10 11.26 -8.06
C GLU A 91 1.24 10.45 -7.07
N GLN A 92 0.52 11.17 -6.19
CA GLN A 92 -0.26 10.59 -5.08
C GLN A 92 -1.34 9.58 -5.55
N THR A 93 -1.88 9.75 -6.76
CA THR A 93 -2.88 8.85 -7.36
C THR A 93 -2.35 7.42 -7.51
N THR A 94 -1.09 7.25 -7.93
CA THR A 94 -0.46 5.93 -8.09
C THR A 94 -0.30 5.26 -6.74
N VAL A 95 0.23 6.00 -5.76
CA VAL A 95 0.45 5.51 -4.39
C VAL A 95 -0.86 5.10 -3.74
N CYS A 96 -1.89 5.92 -3.83
CA CYS A 96 -3.24 5.62 -3.32
C CYS A 96 -3.86 4.40 -4.00
N THR A 97 -3.68 4.26 -5.32
CA THR A 97 -4.21 3.10 -6.06
C THR A 97 -3.58 1.80 -5.57
N VAL A 98 -2.25 1.77 -5.43
CA VAL A 98 -1.55 0.59 -4.89
C VAL A 98 -1.98 0.32 -3.45
N ALA A 99 -2.05 1.34 -2.60
CA ALA A 99 -2.45 1.17 -1.21
C ALA A 99 -3.88 0.61 -1.08
N ARG A 100 -4.83 1.03 -1.93
CA ARG A 100 -6.19 0.49 -1.94
C ARG A 100 -6.26 -0.92 -2.50
N LEU A 101 -5.62 -1.17 -3.65
CA LEU A 101 -5.67 -2.48 -4.32
C LEU A 101 -5.15 -3.62 -3.44
N PHE A 102 -4.15 -3.33 -2.59
CA PHE A 102 -3.51 -4.32 -1.71
C PHE A 102 -3.94 -4.19 -0.24
N ASP A 103 -4.97 -3.40 0.06
CA ASP A 103 -5.47 -3.16 1.43
C ASP A 103 -4.37 -2.72 2.41
N LEU A 104 -3.50 -1.81 1.95
CA LEU A 104 -2.38 -1.24 2.70
C LEU A 104 -2.68 0.15 3.25
N SER A 105 -3.92 0.63 3.17
CA SER A 105 -4.26 2.00 3.59
C SER A 105 -3.91 2.21 5.08
N PRO A 106 -3.28 3.34 5.44
CA PRO A 106 -3.10 3.69 6.85
C PRO A 106 -4.48 3.90 7.46
N GLU A 107 -4.68 3.48 8.71
CA GLU A 107 -5.86 3.92 9.45
C GLU A 107 -5.75 5.42 9.66
N ILE A 108 -6.50 6.17 8.86
CA ILE A 108 -6.55 7.62 8.95
C ILE A 108 -7.23 7.92 10.28
N ARG A 109 -6.45 8.35 11.26
CA ARG A 109 -6.97 8.87 12.52
C ARG A 109 -7.55 10.25 12.20
N PHE A 110 -8.87 10.31 12.04
CA PHE A 110 -9.58 11.57 11.98
C PHE A 110 -9.49 12.21 13.38
N ASP A 111 -8.51 13.09 13.62
CA ASP A 111 -8.62 14.02 14.76
C ASP A 111 -9.68 15.06 14.35
N SER A 112 -10.94 14.75 14.65
CA SER A 112 -12.06 15.67 14.60
C SER A 112 -12.08 16.51 15.87
N ASP A 113 -11.11 17.42 16.02
CA ASP A 113 -11.22 18.51 16.98
C ASP A 113 -11.55 19.79 16.21
N CYS A 114 -12.86 20.03 16.07
CA CYS A 114 -13.42 21.33 15.72
C CYS A 114 -13.90 22.00 17.02
N GLU A 115 -13.20 23.04 17.47
CA GLU A 115 -13.77 24.11 18.30
C GLU A 115 -13.85 25.41 17.48
#